data_AF-A0A7J4SFK6-F1
#
_entry.id   AF-A0A7J4SFK6-F1
#
_cell.length_a   1.000
_cell.length_b   1.000
_cell.length_c   1.000
_cell.angle_alpha   90.00
_cell.angle_beta   90.00
_cell.angle_gamma   90.00
#
_symmetry.space_group_name_H-M   'P 1'
#
loop_
_entity.id
_entity.type
_entity.pdbx_description
1 polymer ?
#
loop_
_entity_poly.entity_id
_entity_poly.type
_entity_poly.pdbx_seq_one_letter_code
_entity_poly.pdbx_strand_id
1 'polypeptide(L)'
;MSEEDDLQGGEPNGMVRLSEMATVTDFVEWHESLEWIDHMLTDFSHKIRLAISNWSGLNLLALSLAGLATIAGAWDLGIGELAGGGDYRFSGISIFNPESGLFAISSSSFFLTIISGALWLGFIGVNWQIFPLMRSHAIALMASIVCVQVGMISAHAGAPNFPFGTNASDFLGIFVGEAILVFILIVVIHRSVTETRDLHVQTRHQHPDPYEMERAKRDHSLAGWTLAIFLFAVCINLAGFAGAAHVAQRPPFESSRMFSYLTYILFTMLSATLMMLILWYPQFMLGGTTLTIESEASRMATAAIVDTSNDIGTCPSCGTPSAAHMTANGIIVSACNTPDCNGEGPVSQDCPICENPISAIIECESCGTGASVSDLFPMEDAW
;
A
#
# COMPACT_ATOMS: atom_id res chain seq x y z
N MET A 1 40.40 10.36 2.43
CA MET A 1 39.01 10.00 2.73
C MET A 1 38.38 9.86 1.36
N SER A 2 38.35 8.63 0.87
CA SER A 2 37.93 8.29 -0.50
C SER A 2 36.41 8.44 -0.63
N GLU A 3 35.96 8.95 -1.78
CA GLU A 3 34.56 9.13 -2.17
C GLU A 3 33.77 7.80 -2.33
N GLU A 4 34.28 6.68 -1.82
CA GLU A 4 33.61 5.37 -1.84
C GLU A 4 32.76 5.08 -0.59
N ASP A 5 32.83 5.92 0.46
CA ASP A 5 32.07 5.71 1.70
C ASP A 5 30.64 6.33 1.68
N ASP A 6 30.23 6.99 0.60
CA ASP A 6 28.96 7.76 0.55
C ASP A 6 27.78 7.03 -0.12
N LEU A 7 27.93 5.74 -0.48
CA LEU A 7 26.88 4.93 -1.14
C LEU A 7 26.34 3.75 -0.31
N GLN A 8 26.75 3.60 0.96
CA GLN A 8 26.01 2.75 1.89
C GLN A 8 24.93 3.60 2.55
N GLY A 9 23.68 3.38 2.16
CA GLY A 9 22.52 3.97 2.82
C GLY A 9 22.62 3.76 4.32
N GLY A 10 22.87 4.85 5.05
CA GLY A 10 23.16 4.82 6.48
C GLY A 10 22.09 4.05 7.24
N GLU A 11 22.50 2.96 7.89
CA GLU A 11 21.66 2.18 8.78
C GLU A 11 21.08 3.13 9.86
N PRO A 12 19.78 3.04 10.17
CA PRO A 12 19.20 3.84 11.24
C PRO A 12 19.90 3.49 12.57
N ASN A 13 20.62 4.49 13.07
CA ASN A 13 21.43 4.52 14.28
C ASN A 13 21.01 3.50 15.37
N GLY A 14 21.73 2.38 15.47
CA GLY A 14 21.72 1.49 16.66
C GLY A 14 20.62 0.43 16.76
N MET A 15 19.88 0.11 15.70
CA MET A 15 18.94 -1.03 15.73
C MET A 15 19.52 -2.30 15.12
N VAL A 16 19.39 -3.40 15.87
CA VAL A 16 19.81 -4.76 15.48
C VAL A 16 19.02 -5.21 14.25
N ARG A 17 19.70 -5.80 13.26
CA ARG A 17 19.07 -6.35 12.05
C ARG A 17 18.11 -7.48 12.41
N LEU A 18 17.07 -7.68 11.60
CA LEU A 18 16.09 -8.74 11.86
C LEU A 18 16.73 -10.13 11.82
N SER A 19 17.71 -10.35 10.92
CA SER A 19 18.52 -11.57 10.85
C SER A 19 19.38 -11.85 12.09
N GLU A 20 19.59 -10.86 12.95
CA GLU A 20 20.41 -10.99 14.16
C GLU A 20 19.56 -11.07 15.44
N MET A 21 18.23 -10.97 15.34
CA MET A 21 17.35 -11.05 16.49
C MET A 21 17.08 -12.51 16.90
N ALA A 22 17.19 -12.76 18.20
CA ALA A 22 16.66 -13.98 18.80
C ALA A 22 15.12 -13.99 18.71
N THR A 23 14.55 -15.19 18.63
CA THR A 23 13.09 -15.38 18.65
C THR A 23 12.51 -14.83 19.95
N VAL A 24 11.35 -14.18 19.85
CA VAL A 24 10.64 -13.63 21.02
C VAL A 24 9.91 -14.73 21.80
N THR A 25 9.58 -15.82 21.12
CA THR A 25 8.86 -16.98 21.64
C THR A 25 9.56 -18.27 21.19
N ASP A 26 9.27 -19.36 21.91
CA ASP A 26 9.88 -20.67 21.68
C ASP A 26 8.79 -21.75 21.47
N PHE A 27 7.78 -21.47 20.63
CA PHE A 27 6.73 -22.44 20.31
C PHE A 27 7.30 -23.69 19.59
N VAL A 28 8.45 -23.55 18.94
CA VAL A 28 9.21 -24.67 18.37
C VAL A 28 9.51 -25.77 19.40
N GLU A 29 9.68 -25.44 20.69
CA GLU A 29 9.90 -26.45 21.74
C GLU A 29 8.70 -27.36 21.94
N TRP A 30 7.49 -26.89 21.61
CA TRP A 30 6.27 -27.67 21.73
C TRP A 30 6.05 -28.54 20.50
N HIS A 31 6.25 -27.96 19.30
CA HIS A 31 6.16 -28.68 18.04
C HIS A 31 6.89 -27.92 16.93
N GLU A 32 7.73 -28.62 16.14
CA GLU A 32 8.53 -28.06 15.05
C GLU A 32 7.69 -27.26 14.04
N SER A 33 6.46 -27.69 13.76
CA SER A 33 5.56 -26.99 12.84
C SER A 33 5.09 -25.60 13.32
N LEU A 34 5.42 -25.18 14.53
CA LEU A 34 5.05 -23.87 15.08
C LEU A 34 6.17 -22.83 14.95
N GLU A 35 7.33 -23.20 14.42
CA GLU A 35 8.47 -22.30 14.25
C GLU A 35 8.11 -21.05 13.42
N TRP A 36 7.22 -21.18 12.44
CA TRP A 36 6.76 -20.05 11.63
C TRP A 36 6.02 -18.99 12.46
N ILE A 37 5.38 -19.38 13.57
CA ILE A 37 4.71 -18.44 14.50
C ILE A 37 5.76 -17.65 15.26
N ASP A 38 6.83 -18.31 15.73
CA ASP A 38 7.94 -17.66 16.43
C ASP A 38 8.58 -16.59 15.55
N HIS A 39 8.88 -16.93 14.29
CA HIS A 39 9.39 -15.97 13.30
C HIS A 39 8.41 -14.83 13.03
N MET A 40 7.13 -15.14 12.83
CA MET A 40 6.11 -14.12 12.54
C MET A 40 5.93 -13.12 13.69
N LEU A 41 5.88 -13.58 14.94
CA LEU A 41 5.75 -12.72 16.13
C LEU A 41 7.01 -11.89 16.37
N THR A 42 8.18 -12.49 16.16
CA THR A 42 9.47 -11.80 16.25
C THR A 42 9.53 -10.66 15.23
N ASP A 43 9.22 -10.94 13.97
CA ASP A 43 9.17 -9.96 12.89
C ASP A 43 8.18 -8.82 13.17
N PHE A 44 6.99 -9.16 13.68
CA PHE A 44 5.98 -8.16 14.00
C PHE A 44 6.44 -7.24 15.14
N SER A 45 7.02 -7.81 16.19
CA SER A 45 7.56 -7.03 17.30
C SER A 45 8.71 -6.11 16.87
N HIS A 46 9.60 -6.61 16.00
CA HIS A 46 10.69 -5.83 15.41
C HIS A 46 10.12 -4.64 14.62
N LYS A 47 9.13 -4.87 13.76
CA LYS A 47 8.47 -3.84 12.96
C LYS A 47 7.80 -2.77 13.82
N ILE A 48 7.18 -3.13 14.93
CA ILE A 48 6.59 -2.15 15.86
C ILE A 48 7.70 -1.28 16.48
N ARG A 49 8.79 -1.88 16.95
CA ARG A 49 9.92 -1.11 17.52
C ARG A 49 10.53 -0.16 16.49
N LEU A 50 10.74 -0.65 15.27
CA LEU A 50 11.24 0.10 14.13
C LEU A 50 10.29 1.24 13.74
N ALA A 51 8.97 1.01 13.80
CA ALA A 51 7.97 2.05 13.54
C ALA A 51 8.04 3.14 14.62
N ILE A 52 8.04 2.77 15.90
CA ILE A 52 8.08 3.72 17.02
C ILE A 52 9.34 4.60 16.97
N SER A 53 10.49 4.04 16.58
CA SER A 53 11.74 4.81 16.49
C SER A 53 11.81 5.74 15.28
N ASN A 54 11.10 5.42 14.18
CA ASN A 54 11.18 6.17 12.93
C ASN A 54 9.97 7.06 12.65
N TRP A 55 8.86 6.88 13.36
CA TRP A 55 7.66 7.67 13.14
C TRP A 55 7.86 9.13 13.55
N SER A 56 7.61 10.01 12.59
CA SER A 56 7.76 11.44 12.76
C SER A 56 6.50 12.10 13.34
N GLY A 57 6.57 13.41 13.60
CA GLY A 57 5.39 14.21 13.96
C GLY A 57 4.25 14.13 12.93
N LEU A 58 4.54 13.91 11.65
CA LEU A 58 3.51 13.72 10.62
C LEU A 58 2.77 12.40 10.77
N ASN A 59 3.46 11.34 11.22
CA ASN A 59 2.84 10.04 11.49
C ASN A 59 1.88 10.18 12.69
N LEU A 60 2.30 10.90 13.74
CA LEU A 60 1.46 11.20 14.90
C LEU A 60 0.28 12.10 14.53
N LEU A 61 0.47 13.07 13.65
CA LEU A 61 -0.62 13.88 13.11
C LEU A 61 -1.67 13.01 12.42
N ALA A 62 -1.25 12.08 11.54
CA ALA A 62 -2.16 11.14 10.89
C ALA A 62 -2.98 10.35 11.92
N LEU A 63 -2.33 9.73 12.91
CA LEU A 63 -3.04 9.00 13.96
C LEU A 63 -4.00 9.88 14.77
N SER A 64 -3.58 11.11 15.10
CA SER A 64 -4.45 12.05 15.82
C SER A 64 -5.68 12.43 15.00
N LEU A 65 -5.54 12.59 13.67
CA LEU A 65 -6.67 12.86 12.78
C LEU A 65 -7.65 11.70 12.76
N ALA A 66 -7.17 10.46 12.65
CA ALA A 66 -8.03 9.27 12.74
C ALA A 66 -8.72 9.16 14.10
N GLY A 67 -8.01 9.45 15.19
CA GLY A 67 -8.53 9.48 16.57
C GLY A 67 -9.64 10.50 16.75
N LEU A 68 -9.38 11.75 16.36
CA LEU A 68 -10.37 12.81 16.41
C LEU A 68 -11.54 12.52 15.48
N ALA A 69 -11.32 11.92 14.31
CA ALA A 69 -12.38 11.52 13.40
C ALA A 69 -13.31 10.48 14.04
N THR A 70 -12.74 9.46 14.67
CA THR A 70 -13.48 8.39 15.34
C THR A 70 -14.26 8.93 16.53
N ILE A 71 -13.64 9.78 17.35
CA ILE A 71 -14.31 10.40 18.50
C ILE A 71 -15.43 11.33 17.99
N ALA A 72 -15.17 12.23 17.04
CA ALA A 72 -16.21 13.14 16.54
C ALA A 72 -17.37 12.41 15.86
N GLY A 73 -17.12 11.27 15.21
CA GLY A 73 -18.16 10.48 14.53
C GLY A 73 -19.01 9.62 15.47
N ALA A 74 -18.49 9.28 16.66
CA ALA A 74 -19.17 8.44 17.63
C ALA A 74 -19.64 9.19 18.89
N TRP A 75 -18.98 10.30 19.23
CA TRP A 75 -19.18 11.10 20.43
C TRP A 75 -19.73 12.47 20.04
N ASP A 76 -20.90 12.85 20.58
CA ASP A 76 -21.61 14.11 20.31
C ASP A 76 -21.50 15.15 21.43
N LEU A 77 -20.32 15.22 22.04
CA LEU A 77 -19.94 16.06 23.18
C LEU A 77 -20.95 16.07 24.35
N GLY A 78 -21.67 14.95 24.57
CA GLY A 78 -22.61 14.79 25.67
C GLY A 78 -24.07 15.11 25.32
N ILE A 79 -24.39 15.26 24.03
CA ILE A 79 -25.76 15.44 23.54
C ILE A 79 -26.55 14.12 23.63
N GLY A 80 -25.87 12.96 23.52
CA GLY A 80 -26.44 11.63 23.73
C GLY A 80 -27.25 11.07 22.55
N GLU A 81 -27.24 11.73 21.42
CA GLU A 81 -27.82 11.32 20.14
C GLU A 81 -26.90 10.38 19.35
N LEU A 82 -25.65 10.76 19.01
CA LEU A 82 -24.71 9.85 18.32
C LEU A 82 -24.27 8.72 19.24
N ALA A 83 -23.86 9.07 20.47
CA ALA A 83 -23.44 8.11 21.49
C ALA A 83 -24.60 7.24 22.02
N GLY A 84 -25.84 7.66 21.75
CA GLY A 84 -27.06 6.91 22.06
C GLY A 84 -27.65 6.19 20.86
N GLY A 85 -26.91 6.04 19.75
CA GLY A 85 -27.34 5.31 18.56
C GLY A 85 -28.49 5.97 17.76
N GLY A 86 -28.86 7.21 18.06
CA GLY A 86 -29.86 8.00 17.34
C GLY A 86 -31.31 7.54 17.54
N ASP A 87 -32.22 8.15 16.77
CA ASP A 87 -33.62 7.73 16.69
C ASP A 87 -33.79 6.63 15.62
N TYR A 88 -34.14 5.42 16.06
CA TYR A 88 -34.37 4.26 15.22
C TYR A 88 -35.50 4.43 14.18
N ARG A 89 -36.34 5.47 14.30
CA ARG A 89 -37.42 5.75 13.35
C ARG A 89 -36.92 6.33 12.04
N PHE A 90 -35.77 6.98 12.05
CA PHE A 90 -35.20 7.63 10.88
C PHE A 90 -33.94 6.88 10.44
N SER A 91 -33.77 6.71 9.13
CA SER A 91 -32.60 6.02 8.58
C SER A 91 -32.22 6.57 7.21
N GLY A 92 -31.00 6.24 6.78
CA GLY A 92 -30.48 6.58 5.46
C GLY A 92 -29.88 7.97 5.32
N ILE A 93 -29.18 8.15 4.21
CA ILE A 93 -28.54 9.39 3.77
C ILE A 93 -29.20 9.77 2.45
N SER A 94 -30.27 10.56 2.50
CA SER A 94 -30.91 11.05 1.28
C SER A 94 -30.86 12.57 1.27
N ILE A 95 -29.99 13.11 0.42
CA ILE A 95 -29.76 14.56 0.25
C ILE A 95 -31.04 15.27 -0.20
N PHE A 96 -31.93 14.54 -0.88
CA PHE A 96 -33.19 15.06 -1.41
C PHE A 96 -34.40 14.79 -0.50
N ASN A 97 -34.24 14.00 0.56
CA ASN A 97 -35.29 13.77 1.55
C ASN A 97 -34.93 14.44 2.88
N PRO A 98 -35.61 15.55 3.25
CA PRO A 98 -35.37 16.23 4.52
C PRO A 98 -35.74 15.37 5.74
N GLU A 99 -36.51 14.29 5.57
CA GLU A 99 -36.81 13.31 6.62
C GLU A 99 -35.80 12.15 6.69
N SER A 100 -34.69 12.23 5.96
CA SER A 100 -33.65 11.20 6.04
C SER A 100 -32.92 11.23 7.39
N GLY A 101 -32.44 10.06 7.83
CA GLY A 101 -31.81 9.89 9.14
C GLY A 101 -30.70 10.89 9.45
N LEU A 102 -29.90 11.27 8.44
CA LEU A 102 -28.82 12.25 8.62
C LEU A 102 -29.34 13.68 8.88
N PHE A 103 -30.51 14.07 8.38
CA PHE A 103 -31.09 15.40 8.64
C PHE A 103 -32.05 15.42 9.83
N ALA A 104 -32.44 14.24 10.34
CA ALA A 104 -33.28 14.10 11.51
C ALA A 104 -32.53 14.30 12.84
N ILE A 105 -31.19 14.29 12.82
CA ILE A 105 -30.37 14.50 14.02
C ILE A 105 -30.20 15.99 14.36
N SER A 106 -29.81 16.28 15.61
CA SER A 106 -29.50 17.64 16.03
C SER A 106 -28.37 18.27 15.20
N SER A 107 -28.42 19.60 15.06
CA SER A 107 -27.46 20.34 14.25
C SER A 107 -26.00 20.15 14.72
N SER A 108 -25.79 19.95 16.02
CA SER A 108 -24.47 19.69 16.59
C SER A 108 -23.95 18.30 16.22
N SER A 109 -24.78 17.26 16.34
CA SER A 109 -24.45 15.89 15.90
C SER A 109 -24.18 15.83 14.39
N PHE A 110 -24.99 16.54 13.59
CA PHE A 110 -24.77 16.69 12.16
C PHE A 110 -23.43 17.33 11.83
N PHE A 111 -23.10 18.44 12.50
CA PHE A 111 -21.83 19.13 12.31
C PHE A 111 -20.62 18.25 12.70
N LEU A 112 -20.71 17.51 13.81
CA LEU A 112 -19.67 16.57 14.24
C LEU A 112 -19.49 15.40 13.26
N THR A 113 -20.58 14.93 12.64
CA THR A 113 -20.52 13.92 11.57
C THR A 113 -19.76 14.44 10.35
N ILE A 114 -19.99 15.67 9.93
CA ILE A 114 -19.24 16.31 8.83
C ILE A 114 -17.76 16.48 9.20
N ILE A 115 -17.47 16.94 10.42
CA ILE A 115 -16.10 17.06 10.92
C ILE A 115 -15.39 15.71 10.91
N SER A 116 -16.06 14.64 11.38
CA SER A 116 -15.52 13.28 11.34
C SER A 116 -15.12 12.88 9.92
N GLY A 117 -16.01 13.10 8.95
CA GLY A 117 -15.71 12.85 7.54
C GLY A 117 -14.52 13.66 7.03
N ALA A 118 -14.44 14.95 7.34
CA ALA A 118 -13.32 15.81 6.96
C ALA A 118 -11.99 15.37 7.59
N LEU A 119 -12.01 14.92 8.85
CA LEU A 119 -10.84 14.41 9.55
C LEU A 119 -10.36 13.08 8.97
N TRP A 120 -11.27 12.18 8.57
CA TRP A 120 -10.92 10.96 7.82
C TRP A 120 -10.29 11.28 6.46
N LEU A 121 -10.80 12.26 5.73
CA LEU A 121 -10.15 12.74 4.49
C LEU A 121 -8.77 13.33 4.78
N GLY A 122 -8.61 14.06 5.87
CA GLY A 122 -7.32 14.56 6.35
C GLY A 122 -6.34 13.42 6.66
N PHE A 123 -6.78 12.37 7.34
CA PHE A 123 -5.98 11.17 7.60
C PHE A 123 -5.47 10.54 6.30
N ILE A 124 -6.34 10.36 5.30
CA ILE A 124 -5.95 9.85 3.98
C ILE A 124 -4.94 10.79 3.31
N GLY A 125 -5.22 12.10 3.32
CA GLY A 125 -4.36 13.11 2.71
C GLY A 125 -2.94 13.12 3.30
N VAL A 126 -2.82 13.03 4.62
CA VAL A 126 -1.50 12.94 5.28
C VAL A 126 -0.80 11.62 4.92
N ASN A 127 -1.50 10.48 4.97
CA ASN A 127 -0.93 9.18 4.58
C ASN A 127 -0.39 9.20 3.14
N TRP A 128 -1.09 9.85 2.22
CA TRP A 128 -0.64 10.02 0.84
C TRP A 128 0.63 10.85 0.66
N GLN A 129 0.85 11.82 1.56
CA GLN A 129 2.05 12.64 1.56
C GLN A 129 3.24 11.86 2.12
N ILE A 130 3.05 11.13 3.23
CA ILE A 130 4.14 10.41 3.91
C ILE A 130 4.46 9.04 3.30
N PHE A 131 3.51 8.41 2.59
CA PHE A 131 3.68 7.09 1.95
C PHE A 131 3.40 7.15 0.43
N PRO A 132 4.22 7.88 -0.35
CA PRO A 132 3.97 8.08 -1.78
C PRO A 132 3.96 6.80 -2.62
N LEU A 133 4.72 5.76 -2.26
CA LEU A 133 4.75 4.49 -2.98
C LEU A 133 3.50 3.63 -2.74
N MET A 134 2.77 3.90 -1.65
CA MET A 134 1.61 3.13 -1.21
C MET A 134 0.29 3.90 -1.34
N ARG A 135 0.23 4.94 -2.18
CA ARG A 135 -0.96 5.81 -2.32
C ARG A 135 -2.21 5.06 -2.78
N SER A 136 -2.08 4.21 -3.79
CA SER A 136 -3.18 3.39 -4.29
C SER A 136 -3.64 2.38 -3.23
N HIS A 137 -2.70 1.75 -2.52
CA HIS A 137 -2.98 0.83 -1.41
C HIS A 137 -3.69 1.52 -0.24
N ALA A 138 -3.36 2.79 0.07
CA ALA A 138 -4.06 3.56 1.09
C ALA A 138 -5.54 3.76 0.77
N ILE A 139 -5.89 4.06 -0.49
CA ILE A 139 -7.29 4.10 -0.93
C ILE A 139 -7.94 2.73 -0.81
N ALA A 140 -7.25 1.67 -1.26
CA ALA A 140 -7.79 0.32 -1.22
C ALA A 140 -8.10 -0.13 0.23
N LEU A 141 -7.21 0.18 1.19
CA LEU A 141 -7.46 -0.08 2.62
C LEU A 141 -8.63 0.72 3.18
N MET A 142 -8.81 1.97 2.77
CA MET A 142 -9.99 2.75 3.18
C MET A 142 -11.28 2.21 2.56
N ALA A 143 -11.24 1.80 1.30
CA ALA A 143 -12.37 1.16 0.63
C ALA A 143 -12.76 -0.15 1.32
N SER A 144 -11.78 -0.95 1.76
CA SER A 144 -12.04 -2.19 2.47
C SER A 144 -12.69 -1.96 3.84
N ILE A 145 -12.26 -0.92 4.58
CA ILE A 145 -12.96 -0.48 5.81
C ILE A 145 -14.42 -0.20 5.49
N VAL A 146 -14.70 0.66 4.50
CA VAL A 146 -16.08 1.04 4.13
C VAL A 146 -16.92 -0.18 3.74
N CYS A 147 -16.39 -1.09 2.93
CA CYS A 147 -17.11 -2.30 2.50
C CYS A 147 -17.50 -3.19 3.69
N VAL A 148 -16.59 -3.40 4.65
CA VAL A 148 -16.87 -4.18 5.86
C VAL A 148 -17.91 -3.47 6.73
N GLN A 149 -17.81 -2.15 6.92
CA GLN A 149 -18.81 -1.38 7.68
C GLN A 149 -20.20 -1.49 7.06
N VAL A 150 -20.32 -1.31 5.73
CA VAL A 150 -21.59 -1.44 5.01
C VAL A 150 -22.15 -2.85 5.11
N GLY A 151 -21.31 -3.88 5.00
CA GLY A 151 -21.71 -5.28 5.17
C GLY A 151 -22.28 -5.55 6.56
N MET A 152 -21.62 -5.06 7.61
CA MET A 152 -22.07 -5.19 9.00
C MET A 152 -23.36 -4.43 9.27
N ILE A 153 -23.51 -3.20 8.75
CA ILE A 153 -24.73 -2.40 8.84
C ILE A 153 -25.89 -3.13 8.14
N SER A 154 -25.65 -3.68 6.94
CA SER A 154 -26.66 -4.43 6.20
C SER A 154 -27.17 -5.64 6.98
N ALA A 155 -26.30 -6.40 7.64
CA ALA A 155 -26.69 -7.55 8.45
C ALA A 155 -27.54 -7.14 9.66
N HIS A 156 -27.14 -6.10 10.36
CA HIS A 156 -27.87 -5.60 11.54
C HIS A 156 -29.18 -4.89 11.19
N ALA A 157 -29.29 -4.33 9.99
CA ALA A 157 -30.54 -3.76 9.48
C ALA A 157 -31.61 -4.83 9.29
N GLY A 158 -31.24 -6.02 8.78
CA GLY A 158 -32.12 -7.18 8.64
C GLY A 158 -32.39 -7.90 9.97
N ALA A 159 -31.36 -8.02 10.80
CA ALA A 159 -31.44 -8.68 12.12
C ALA A 159 -30.81 -7.80 13.22
N PRO A 160 -31.60 -7.00 13.95
CA PRO A 160 -31.10 -6.09 14.99
C PRO A 160 -30.28 -6.75 16.12
N ASN A 161 -30.48 -8.04 16.36
CA ASN A 161 -29.79 -8.84 17.38
C ASN A 161 -28.72 -9.77 16.77
N PHE A 162 -28.23 -9.47 15.56
CA PHE A 162 -27.19 -10.25 14.88
C PHE A 162 -26.02 -10.59 15.83
N PRO A 163 -25.53 -11.84 15.84
CA PRO A 163 -25.82 -12.93 14.90
C PRO A 163 -27.07 -13.78 15.26
N PHE A 164 -27.81 -13.43 16.31
CA PHE A 164 -28.96 -14.21 16.77
C PHE A 164 -30.24 -13.87 15.99
N GLY A 165 -31.04 -14.90 15.71
CA GLY A 165 -32.30 -14.75 14.97
C GLY A 165 -32.11 -14.36 13.49
N THR A 166 -30.97 -14.72 12.91
CA THR A 166 -30.59 -14.37 11.54
C THR A 166 -31.07 -15.39 10.52
N ASN A 167 -31.36 -14.90 9.31
CA ASN A 167 -31.59 -15.71 8.12
C ASN A 167 -30.34 -15.67 7.22
N ALA A 168 -30.24 -16.62 6.28
CA ALA A 168 -29.14 -16.65 5.33
C ALA A 168 -29.00 -15.35 4.50
N SER A 169 -30.10 -14.66 4.22
CA SER A 169 -30.11 -13.37 3.52
C SER A 169 -29.39 -12.26 4.27
N ASP A 170 -29.36 -12.29 5.60
CA ASP A 170 -28.77 -11.24 6.43
C ASP A 170 -27.23 -11.26 6.34
N PHE A 171 -26.65 -12.40 5.97
CA PHE A 171 -25.21 -12.56 5.74
C PHE A 171 -24.74 -12.05 4.37
N LEU A 172 -25.64 -11.75 3.43
CA LEU A 172 -25.26 -11.38 2.06
C LEU A 172 -24.35 -10.16 2.03
N GLY A 173 -24.69 -9.12 2.80
CA GLY A 173 -23.88 -7.90 2.90
C GLY A 173 -22.49 -8.17 3.47
N ILE A 174 -22.40 -8.99 4.52
CA ILE A 174 -21.11 -9.42 5.11
C ILE A 174 -20.30 -10.20 4.10
N PHE A 175 -20.91 -11.18 3.41
CA PHE A 175 -20.20 -12.00 2.42
C PHE A 175 -19.59 -11.15 1.30
N VAL A 176 -20.34 -10.17 0.78
CA VAL A 176 -19.83 -9.25 -0.25
C VAL A 176 -18.71 -8.37 0.32
N GLY A 177 -18.90 -7.80 1.51
CA GLY A 177 -17.89 -6.97 2.17
C GLY A 177 -16.59 -7.72 2.43
N GLU A 178 -16.67 -8.94 2.95
CA GLU A 178 -15.52 -9.81 3.22
C GLU A 178 -14.86 -10.31 1.93
N ALA A 179 -15.61 -10.62 0.88
CA ALA A 179 -15.04 -10.98 -0.42
C ALA A 179 -14.21 -9.84 -1.01
N ILE A 180 -14.71 -8.59 -0.91
CA ILE A 180 -13.97 -7.40 -1.33
C ILE A 180 -12.74 -7.18 -0.44
N LEU A 181 -12.88 -7.34 0.89
CA LEU A 181 -11.76 -7.23 1.82
C LEU A 181 -10.65 -8.22 1.47
N VAL A 182 -10.99 -9.50 1.30
CA VAL A 182 -10.04 -10.56 0.96
C VAL A 182 -9.37 -10.28 -0.38
N PHE A 183 -10.14 -9.85 -1.39
CA PHE A 183 -9.58 -9.45 -2.68
C PHE A 183 -8.56 -8.31 -2.53
N ILE A 184 -8.91 -7.25 -1.80
CA ILE A 184 -8.02 -6.11 -1.58
C ILE A 184 -6.77 -6.53 -0.81
N LEU A 185 -6.92 -7.21 0.34
CA LEU A 185 -5.79 -7.55 1.19
C LEU A 185 -4.83 -8.53 0.53
N ILE A 186 -5.36 -9.56 -0.14
CA ILE A 186 -4.53 -10.62 -0.73
C ILE A 186 -4.05 -10.22 -2.13
N VAL A 187 -4.97 -9.86 -3.03
CA VAL A 187 -4.65 -9.68 -4.45
C VAL A 187 -4.06 -8.30 -4.71
N VAL A 188 -4.61 -7.24 -4.12
CA VAL A 188 -4.15 -5.87 -4.38
C VAL A 188 -2.93 -5.52 -3.54
N ILE A 189 -2.93 -5.85 -2.25
CA ILE A 189 -1.90 -5.39 -1.31
C ILE A 189 -0.80 -6.42 -1.11
N HIS A 190 -1.15 -7.62 -0.61
CA HIS A 190 -0.16 -8.64 -0.25
C HIS A 190 0.67 -9.07 -1.45
N ARG A 191 0.00 -9.36 -2.57
CA ARG A 191 0.66 -9.79 -3.80
C ARG A 191 1.58 -8.71 -4.38
N SER A 192 1.11 -7.47 -4.54
CA SER A 192 1.94 -6.40 -5.11
C SER A 192 3.19 -6.12 -4.29
N VAL A 193 3.06 -6.10 -2.96
CA VAL A 193 4.20 -5.85 -2.06
C VAL A 193 5.17 -7.02 -2.05
N THR A 194 4.68 -8.26 -2.03
CA THR A 194 5.53 -9.45 -2.03
C THR A 194 6.34 -9.55 -3.32
N GLU A 195 5.68 -9.39 -4.47
CA GLU A 195 6.34 -9.44 -5.78
C GLU A 195 7.35 -8.29 -5.94
N THR A 196 7.01 -7.07 -5.50
CA THR A 196 7.93 -5.92 -5.53
C THR A 196 9.13 -6.13 -4.60
N ARG A 197 8.91 -6.69 -3.40
CA ARG A 197 9.97 -7.01 -2.45
C ARG A 197 10.91 -8.06 -3.02
N ASP A 198 10.38 -9.12 -3.62
CA ASP A 198 11.18 -10.19 -4.20
C ASP A 198 12.08 -9.66 -5.33
N LEU A 199 11.55 -8.78 -6.18
CA LEU A 199 12.33 -8.08 -7.21
C LEU A 199 13.40 -7.15 -6.61
N HIS A 200 13.04 -6.40 -5.56
CA HIS A 200 13.98 -5.52 -4.87
C HIS A 200 15.17 -6.31 -4.29
N VAL A 201 14.92 -7.44 -3.62
CA VAL A 201 15.99 -8.28 -3.07
C VAL A 201 16.87 -8.84 -4.18
N GLN A 202 16.27 -9.31 -5.28
CA GLN A 202 17.03 -9.88 -6.41
C GLN A 202 17.90 -8.86 -7.14
N THR A 203 17.47 -7.59 -7.21
CA THR A 203 18.17 -6.55 -7.98
C THR A 203 19.15 -5.74 -7.13
N ARG A 204 18.84 -5.48 -5.85
CA ARG A 204 19.62 -4.61 -4.96
C ARG A 204 20.52 -5.36 -3.99
N HIS A 205 20.18 -6.61 -3.68
CA HIS A 205 20.93 -7.45 -2.76
C HIS A 205 21.48 -8.71 -3.45
N GLN A 206 21.68 -8.64 -4.77
CA GLN A 206 22.30 -9.73 -5.50
C GLN A 206 23.73 -9.93 -5.02
N HIS A 207 24.03 -11.14 -4.55
CA HIS A 207 25.35 -11.50 -4.08
C HIS A 207 25.69 -12.93 -4.55
N PRO A 208 26.95 -13.19 -5.00
CA PRO A 208 27.37 -14.54 -5.39
C PRO A 208 27.32 -15.56 -4.25
N ASP A 209 27.47 -15.11 -3.01
CA ASP A 209 27.37 -15.95 -1.81
C ASP A 209 25.88 -16.21 -1.45
N PRO A 210 25.43 -17.47 -1.42
CA PRO A 210 24.06 -17.80 -1.02
C PRO A 210 23.71 -17.39 0.42
N TYR A 211 24.68 -17.34 1.34
CA TYR A 211 24.39 -16.99 2.75
C TYR A 211 24.02 -15.51 2.90
N GLU A 212 24.71 -14.62 2.20
CA GLU A 212 24.38 -13.19 2.19
C GLU A 212 23.02 -12.94 1.53
N MET A 213 22.66 -13.73 0.51
CA MET A 213 21.34 -13.70 -0.12
C MET A 213 20.22 -14.12 0.85
N GLU A 214 20.42 -15.21 1.61
CA GLU A 214 19.45 -15.66 2.62
C GLU A 214 19.28 -14.64 3.74
N ARG A 215 20.39 -14.03 4.18
CA ARG A 215 20.35 -12.95 5.18
C ARG A 215 19.58 -11.73 4.68
N ALA A 216 19.81 -11.30 3.44
CA ALA A 216 19.06 -10.21 2.83
C ALA A 216 17.55 -10.53 2.74
N LYS A 217 17.18 -11.75 2.34
CA LYS A 217 15.78 -12.21 2.34
C LYS A 217 15.16 -12.19 3.74
N ARG A 218 15.92 -12.57 4.78
CA ARG A 218 15.47 -12.55 6.17
C ARG A 218 15.19 -11.14 6.67
N ASP A 219 16.08 -10.19 6.35
CA ASP A 219 15.92 -8.78 6.73
C ASP A 219 14.74 -8.11 6.02
N HIS A 220 14.41 -8.57 4.81
CA HIS A 220 13.24 -8.14 4.03
C HIS A 220 12.04 -9.08 4.22
N SER A 221 11.96 -9.79 5.35
CA SER A 221 10.85 -10.71 5.62
C SER A 221 9.52 -9.98 5.77
N LEU A 222 8.49 -10.45 5.06
CA LEU A 222 7.12 -9.95 5.14
C LEU A 222 6.24 -10.73 6.14
N ALA A 223 6.77 -11.70 6.88
CA ALA A 223 5.96 -12.54 7.79
C ALA A 223 5.21 -11.70 8.84
N GLY A 224 5.92 -10.87 9.61
CA GLY A 224 5.27 -9.95 10.57
C GLY A 224 4.36 -8.91 9.92
N TRP A 225 4.58 -8.54 8.65
CA TRP A 225 3.72 -7.59 7.93
C TRP A 225 2.42 -8.26 7.48
N THR A 226 2.48 -9.55 7.14
CA THR A 226 1.31 -10.40 6.89
C THR A 226 0.45 -10.55 8.14
N LEU A 227 1.08 -10.67 9.33
CA LEU A 227 0.35 -10.61 10.60
C LEU A 227 -0.37 -9.26 10.79
N ALA A 228 0.27 -8.14 10.44
CA ALA A 228 -0.35 -6.82 10.52
C ALA A 228 -1.61 -6.73 9.64
N ILE A 229 -1.56 -7.28 8.42
CA ILE A 229 -2.72 -7.38 7.51
C ILE A 229 -3.84 -8.22 8.13
N PHE A 230 -3.52 -9.37 8.69
CA PHE A 230 -4.49 -10.23 9.35
C PHE A 230 -5.15 -9.52 10.55
N LEU A 231 -4.35 -8.90 11.42
CA LEU A 231 -4.85 -8.15 12.58
C LEU A 231 -5.70 -6.96 12.13
N PHE A 232 -5.35 -6.29 11.04
CA PHE A 232 -6.15 -5.22 10.46
C PHE A 232 -7.54 -5.73 10.06
N ALA A 233 -7.62 -6.85 9.35
CA ALA A 233 -8.89 -7.49 8.96
C ALA A 233 -9.78 -7.82 10.17
N VAL A 234 -9.17 -8.35 11.24
CA VAL A 234 -9.88 -8.65 12.50
C VAL A 234 -10.38 -7.37 13.15
N CYS A 235 -9.55 -6.33 13.23
CA CYS A 235 -9.93 -5.07 13.87
C CYS A 235 -11.09 -4.38 13.16
N ILE A 236 -11.07 -4.28 11.83
CA ILE A 236 -12.15 -3.62 11.09
C ILE A 236 -13.47 -4.39 11.19
N ASN A 237 -13.42 -5.72 11.30
CA ASN A 237 -14.58 -6.56 11.54
C ASN A 237 -15.17 -6.35 12.94
N LEU A 238 -14.32 -6.32 13.96
CA LEU A 238 -14.74 -6.05 15.34
C LEU A 238 -15.29 -4.63 15.50
N ALA A 239 -14.66 -3.64 14.85
CA ALA A 239 -15.16 -2.28 14.80
C ALA A 239 -16.53 -2.23 14.09
N GLY A 240 -16.66 -2.85 12.91
CA GLY A 240 -17.90 -2.86 12.15
C GLY A 240 -19.05 -3.56 12.85
N PHE A 241 -18.78 -4.71 13.46
CA PHE A 241 -19.75 -5.40 14.30
C PHE A 241 -20.19 -4.51 15.47
N ALA A 242 -19.24 -3.96 16.22
CA ALA A 242 -19.54 -3.16 17.40
C ALA A 242 -20.32 -1.87 17.07
N GLY A 243 -19.93 -1.18 15.99
CA GLY A 243 -20.62 0.02 15.51
C GLY A 243 -22.04 -0.28 15.03
N ALA A 244 -22.22 -1.32 14.22
CA ALA A 244 -23.54 -1.72 13.75
C ALA A 244 -24.45 -2.20 14.90
N ALA A 245 -23.93 -3.02 15.81
CA ALA A 245 -24.66 -3.47 16.99
C ALA A 245 -25.06 -2.33 17.93
N HIS A 246 -24.23 -1.28 18.03
CA HIS A 246 -24.53 -0.11 18.86
C HIS A 246 -25.77 0.66 18.37
N VAL A 247 -25.93 0.78 17.05
CA VAL A 247 -27.02 1.55 16.41
C VAL A 247 -28.26 0.70 16.15
N ALA A 248 -28.11 -0.62 15.96
CA ALA A 248 -29.21 -1.48 15.55
C ALA A 248 -30.23 -1.81 16.66
N GLN A 249 -29.84 -1.70 17.93
CA GLN A 249 -30.72 -2.02 19.05
C GLN A 249 -31.97 -1.14 19.05
N ARG A 250 -33.14 -1.76 19.23
CA ARG A 250 -34.44 -1.09 19.28
C ARG A 250 -35.05 -1.21 20.68
N PRO A 251 -35.87 -0.24 21.14
CA PRO A 251 -36.53 -0.34 22.43
C PRO A 251 -37.41 -1.59 22.55
N PRO A 252 -37.55 -2.19 23.75
CA PRO A 252 -36.92 -1.79 25.01
C PRO A 252 -35.44 -2.18 25.09
N PHE A 253 -34.61 -1.27 25.63
CA PHE A 253 -33.17 -1.51 25.78
C PHE A 253 -32.89 -2.29 27.08
N GLU A 254 -32.31 -3.48 26.97
CA GLU A 254 -32.06 -4.35 28.14
C GLU A 254 -30.72 -4.08 28.84
N SER A 255 -29.75 -3.41 28.19
CA SER A 255 -28.41 -3.19 28.75
C SER A 255 -27.75 -1.88 28.30
N SER A 256 -26.69 -1.46 29.00
CA SER A 256 -25.91 -0.27 28.65
C SER A 256 -25.12 -0.48 27.35
N ARG A 257 -25.22 0.47 26.40
CA ARG A 257 -24.51 0.43 25.10
C ARG A 257 -23.04 0.83 25.15
N MET A 258 -22.49 1.00 26.36
CA MET A 258 -21.09 1.39 26.60
C MET A 258 -20.07 0.38 26.05
N PHE A 259 -20.37 -0.92 26.13
CA PHE A 259 -19.44 -1.93 25.67
C PHE A 259 -19.21 -1.86 24.16
N SER A 260 -20.27 -1.92 23.36
CA SER A 260 -20.18 -1.80 21.90
C SER A 260 -19.53 -0.48 21.47
N TYR A 261 -19.83 0.60 22.18
CA TYR A 261 -19.22 1.91 21.96
C TYR A 261 -17.69 1.90 22.16
N LEU A 262 -17.20 1.42 23.30
CA LEU A 262 -15.76 1.38 23.59
C LEU A 262 -15.03 0.41 22.67
N THR A 263 -15.66 -0.72 22.33
CA THR A 263 -15.15 -1.68 21.34
C THR A 263 -14.99 -1.02 19.97
N TYR A 264 -15.99 -0.27 19.51
CA TYR A 264 -15.90 0.46 18.24
C TYR A 264 -14.71 1.42 18.21
N ILE A 265 -14.54 2.26 19.24
CA ILE A 265 -13.43 3.23 19.30
C ILE A 265 -12.07 2.52 19.31
N LEU A 266 -11.92 1.52 20.19
CA LEU A 266 -10.65 0.80 20.34
C LEU A 266 -10.22 0.15 19.03
N PHE A 267 -11.12 -0.61 18.39
CA PHE A 267 -10.77 -1.36 17.19
C PHE A 267 -10.64 -0.47 15.95
N THR A 268 -11.37 0.66 15.88
CA THR A 268 -11.15 1.66 14.82
C THR A 268 -9.77 2.33 14.94
N MET A 269 -9.32 2.60 16.17
CA MET A 269 -7.98 3.14 16.43
C MET A 269 -6.87 2.14 16.15
N LEU A 270 -7.08 0.89 16.55
CA LEU A 270 -6.14 -0.18 16.25
C LEU A 270 -6.06 -0.43 14.74
N SER A 271 -7.18 -0.42 14.01
CA SER A 271 -7.16 -0.56 12.56
C SER A 271 -6.47 0.60 11.85
N ALA A 272 -6.66 1.85 12.30
CA ALA A 272 -5.96 3.00 11.73
C ALA A 272 -4.45 2.91 11.95
N THR A 273 -4.03 2.46 13.13
CA THR A 273 -2.61 2.24 13.46
C THR A 273 -2.00 1.12 12.62
N LEU A 274 -2.70 0.00 12.49
CA LEU A 274 -2.29 -1.12 11.66
C LEU A 274 -2.24 -0.75 10.17
N MET A 275 -3.21 0.02 9.68
CA MET A 275 -3.19 0.55 8.32
C MET A 275 -1.92 1.37 8.07
N MET A 276 -1.55 2.26 9.00
CA MET A 276 -0.30 3.02 8.88
C MET A 276 0.93 2.10 8.90
N LEU A 277 0.96 1.06 9.74
CA LEU A 277 2.04 0.08 9.75
C LEU A 277 2.14 -0.69 8.42
N ILE A 278 0.99 -1.06 7.83
CA ILE A 278 0.90 -1.76 6.54
C ILE A 278 1.44 -0.88 5.40
N LEU A 279 1.14 0.42 5.41
CA LEU A 279 1.63 1.38 4.41
C LEU A 279 3.11 1.74 4.62
N TRP A 280 3.52 1.92 5.88
CA TRP A 280 4.85 2.38 6.22
C TRP A 280 5.93 1.33 5.95
N TYR A 281 5.71 0.05 6.29
CA TYR A 281 6.78 -0.94 6.23
C TYR A 281 7.33 -1.17 4.80
N PRO A 282 6.48 -1.38 3.77
CA PRO A 282 6.97 -1.51 2.39
C PRO A 282 7.69 -0.24 1.90
N GLN A 283 7.17 0.95 2.23
CA GLN A 283 7.80 2.23 1.91
C GLN A 283 9.19 2.36 2.55
N PHE A 284 9.31 1.98 3.82
CA PHE A 284 10.57 2.01 4.56
C PHE A 284 11.57 1.00 3.98
N MET A 285 11.11 -0.22 3.71
CA MET A 285 11.92 -1.31 3.18
C MET A 285 12.46 -1.02 1.78
N LEU A 286 11.62 -0.51 0.88
CA LEU A 286 12.02 -0.22 -0.49
C LEU A 286 12.81 1.09 -0.60
N GLY A 287 12.70 1.98 0.39
CA GLY A 287 13.37 3.28 0.37
C GLY A 287 12.84 4.18 -0.77
N GLY A 288 13.64 5.18 -1.16
CA GLY A 288 13.33 6.10 -2.26
C GLY A 288 13.54 5.51 -3.66
N THR A 289 13.32 4.20 -3.86
CA THR A 289 13.51 3.56 -5.17
C THR A 289 12.52 4.09 -6.21
N THR A 290 12.92 4.08 -7.48
CA THR A 290 12.09 4.41 -8.65
C THR A 290 11.01 3.35 -8.95
N LEU A 291 11.05 2.19 -8.29
CA LEU A 291 10.11 1.10 -8.51
C LEU A 291 8.74 1.42 -7.89
N THR A 292 7.71 1.45 -8.74
CA THR A 292 6.31 1.47 -8.33
C THR A 292 5.93 0.13 -7.70
N ILE A 293 5.15 0.17 -6.60
CA ILE A 293 4.67 -1.06 -5.95
C ILE A 293 3.45 -1.56 -6.71
N GLU A 294 3.64 -2.61 -7.48
CA GLU A 294 2.60 -3.21 -8.30
C GLU A 294 2.88 -4.69 -8.56
N SER A 295 1.84 -5.45 -8.90
CA SER A 295 2.01 -6.87 -9.23
C SER A 295 2.71 -7.04 -10.58
N GLU A 296 3.32 -8.20 -10.80
CA GLU A 296 3.91 -8.61 -12.07
C GLU A 296 2.92 -8.50 -13.22
N ALA A 297 1.69 -8.97 -13.02
CA ALA A 297 0.63 -8.83 -14.01
C ALA A 297 0.30 -7.36 -14.32
N SER A 298 0.34 -6.47 -13.31
CA SER A 298 0.17 -5.03 -13.51
C SER A 298 1.33 -4.44 -14.30
N ARG A 299 2.59 -4.79 -13.98
CA ARG A 299 3.76 -4.34 -14.75
C ARG A 299 3.67 -4.76 -16.20
N MET A 300 3.36 -6.04 -16.46
CA MET A 300 3.22 -6.56 -17.82
C MET A 300 2.09 -5.87 -18.57
N ALA A 301 0.95 -5.61 -17.92
CA ALA A 301 -0.16 -4.87 -18.52
C ALA A 301 0.23 -3.42 -18.82
N THR A 302 0.95 -2.75 -17.93
CA THR A 302 1.46 -1.39 -18.13
C THR A 302 2.47 -1.37 -19.28
N ALA A 303 3.44 -2.29 -19.29
CA ALA A 303 4.43 -2.44 -20.36
C ALA A 303 3.76 -2.70 -21.73
N ALA A 304 2.66 -3.45 -21.77
CA ALA A 304 1.90 -3.68 -22.99
C ALA A 304 1.12 -2.45 -23.49
N ILE A 305 0.88 -1.45 -22.63
CA ILE A 305 0.19 -0.21 -22.97
C ILE A 305 1.19 0.88 -23.39
N VAL A 306 2.45 0.80 -22.94
CA VAL A 306 3.51 1.72 -23.37
C VAL A 306 3.84 1.44 -24.83
N ASP A 307 3.43 2.37 -25.68
CA ASP A 307 3.74 2.36 -27.11
C ASP A 307 5.23 2.69 -27.30
N THR A 308 6.07 1.66 -27.49
CA THR A 308 7.52 1.80 -27.77
C THR A 308 7.80 2.39 -29.17
N SER A 309 6.82 3.06 -29.79
CA SER A 309 6.86 3.40 -31.21
C SER A 309 7.81 4.53 -31.60
N ASN A 310 8.43 5.22 -30.63
CA ASN A 310 9.46 6.25 -30.83
C ASN A 310 10.33 6.45 -29.57
N ASP A 311 10.84 5.37 -28.96
CA ASP A 311 11.77 5.54 -27.84
C ASP A 311 13.08 6.16 -28.34
N ILE A 312 13.54 7.21 -27.67
CA ILE A 312 14.84 7.84 -27.91
C ILE A 312 15.83 7.22 -26.93
N GLY A 313 16.90 6.62 -27.43
CA GLY A 313 17.90 5.96 -26.59
C GLY A 313 18.58 6.98 -25.68
N THR A 314 18.91 6.60 -24.44
CA THR A 314 19.47 7.53 -23.44
C THR A 314 20.91 7.14 -23.09
N CYS A 315 21.84 8.10 -23.02
CA CYS A 315 23.23 7.78 -22.70
C CYS A 315 23.35 7.24 -21.26
N PRO A 316 23.94 6.05 -21.04
CA PRO A 316 24.04 5.45 -19.71
C PRO A 316 24.99 6.21 -18.77
N SER A 317 25.95 6.97 -19.31
CA SER A 317 26.95 7.71 -18.50
C SER A 317 26.44 9.07 -18.01
N CYS A 318 25.59 9.77 -18.76
CA CYS A 318 25.17 11.13 -18.43
C CYS A 318 23.66 11.41 -18.56
N GLY A 319 22.86 10.42 -18.97
CA GLY A 319 21.39 10.54 -19.07
C GLY A 319 20.88 11.47 -20.18
N THR A 320 21.74 11.94 -21.08
CA THR A 320 21.33 12.80 -22.21
C THR A 320 20.72 11.97 -23.34
N PRO A 321 19.64 12.44 -24.02
CA PRO A 321 19.10 11.76 -25.19
C PRO A 321 20.15 11.57 -26.27
N SER A 322 20.21 10.37 -26.84
CA SER A 322 21.11 10.02 -27.93
C SER A 322 20.47 10.32 -29.29
N ALA A 323 21.29 10.32 -30.34
CA ALA A 323 20.83 10.44 -31.72
C ALA A 323 20.13 9.16 -32.25
N ALA A 324 20.11 8.07 -31.48
CA ALA A 324 19.43 6.85 -31.89
C ALA A 324 18.00 6.78 -31.36
N HIS A 325 17.09 6.31 -32.20
CA HIS A 325 15.69 6.10 -31.87
C HIS A 325 15.20 4.73 -32.37
N MET A 326 14.26 4.13 -31.64
CA MET A 326 13.59 2.89 -32.04
C MET A 326 12.30 3.24 -32.79
N THR A 327 12.15 2.70 -33.99
CA THR A 327 10.93 2.87 -34.81
C THR A 327 9.81 1.94 -34.32
N ALA A 328 8.57 2.22 -34.74
CA ALA A 328 7.38 1.40 -34.45
C ALA A 328 7.48 -0.11 -34.81
N ASN A 329 8.44 -0.49 -35.64
CA ASN A 329 8.71 -1.89 -36.01
C ASN A 329 9.82 -2.54 -35.14
N GLY A 330 10.29 -1.87 -34.09
CA GLY A 330 11.40 -2.31 -33.24
C GLY A 330 12.79 -2.16 -33.87
N ILE A 331 12.90 -1.46 -35.00
CA ILE A 331 14.19 -1.24 -35.68
C ILE A 331 14.83 0.01 -35.12
N ILE A 332 16.08 -0.12 -34.69
CA ILE A 332 16.87 0.97 -34.12
C ILE A 332 17.59 1.69 -35.26
N VAL A 333 17.35 2.99 -35.37
CA VAL A 333 17.88 3.88 -36.40
C VAL A 333 18.85 4.86 -35.76
N SER A 334 20.02 5.06 -36.37
CA SER A 334 20.98 6.07 -35.94
C SER A 334 21.58 6.80 -37.15
N ALA A 335 22.18 7.97 -36.88
CA ALA A 335 22.97 8.69 -37.86
C ALA A 335 24.23 7.90 -38.26
N CYS A 336 24.70 8.11 -39.48
CA CYS A 336 25.93 7.53 -40.00
C CYS A 336 27.16 8.23 -39.39
N ASN A 337 28.12 7.46 -38.90
CA ASN A 337 29.35 7.98 -38.27
C ASN A 337 30.44 8.36 -39.29
N THR A 338 30.15 8.32 -40.60
CA THR A 338 31.14 8.66 -41.64
C THR A 338 31.26 10.19 -41.75
N PRO A 339 32.48 10.77 -41.72
CA PRO A 339 32.69 12.18 -42.00
C PRO A 339 32.08 12.56 -43.37
N ASP A 340 31.33 13.65 -43.42
CA ASP A 340 30.63 14.16 -44.61
C ASP A 340 29.41 13.34 -45.11
N CYS A 341 28.86 12.44 -44.28
CA CYS A 341 27.64 11.68 -44.60
C CYS A 341 26.49 11.96 -43.61
N ASN A 342 25.52 12.78 -44.02
CA ASN A 342 24.31 13.08 -43.21
C ASN A 342 23.19 12.04 -43.39
N GLY A 343 23.55 10.77 -43.59
CA GLY A 343 22.58 9.68 -43.75
C GLY A 343 22.15 9.10 -42.41
N GLU A 344 20.91 8.63 -42.35
CA GLU A 344 20.36 7.88 -41.22
C GLU A 344 19.86 6.53 -41.72
N GLY A 345 19.98 5.50 -40.88
CA GLY A 345 19.54 4.16 -41.25
C GLY A 345 19.61 3.16 -40.10
N PRO A 346 19.17 1.92 -40.34
CA PRO A 346 19.22 0.87 -39.33
C PRO A 346 20.66 0.58 -38.91
N VAL A 347 20.87 0.42 -37.61
CA VAL A 347 22.17 0.07 -37.06
C VAL A 347 22.64 -1.28 -37.62
N SER A 348 23.95 -1.42 -37.88
CA SER A 348 24.57 -2.60 -38.51
C SER A 348 24.13 -2.87 -39.96
N GLN A 349 23.52 -1.89 -40.63
CA GLN A 349 23.28 -1.90 -42.07
C GLN A 349 24.07 -0.80 -42.77
N ASP A 350 24.23 -0.94 -44.09
CA ASP A 350 24.91 0.07 -44.90
C ASP A 350 24.04 1.32 -45.03
N CYS A 351 24.68 2.47 -44.82
CA CYS A 351 24.01 3.76 -44.95
C CYS A 351 23.48 3.94 -46.39
N PRO A 352 22.21 4.35 -46.59
CA PRO A 352 21.63 4.52 -47.93
C PRO A 352 22.32 5.58 -48.80
N ILE A 353 23.15 6.44 -48.21
CA ILE A 353 23.80 7.57 -48.90
C ILE A 353 25.26 7.25 -49.23
N CYS A 354 26.02 6.76 -48.25
CA CYS A 354 27.47 6.58 -48.38
C CYS A 354 27.92 5.11 -48.38
N GLU A 355 26.99 4.14 -48.33
CA GLU A 355 27.22 2.69 -48.39
C GLU A 355 28.21 2.15 -47.34
N ASN A 356 28.57 2.96 -46.33
CA ASN A 356 29.37 2.53 -45.19
C ASN A 356 28.46 1.96 -44.10
N PRO A 357 28.93 0.96 -43.34
CA PRO A 357 28.15 0.36 -42.27
C PRO A 357 27.90 1.35 -41.13
N ILE A 358 26.66 1.44 -40.67
CA ILE A 358 26.28 2.24 -39.50
C ILE A 358 26.69 1.49 -38.23
N SER A 359 27.48 2.15 -37.38
CA SER A 359 28.08 1.57 -36.17
C SER A 359 27.04 1.15 -35.14
N ALA A 360 27.26 -0.01 -34.51
CA ALA A 360 26.51 -0.47 -33.33
C ALA A 360 26.95 0.21 -32.01
N ILE A 361 28.01 1.02 -32.06
CA ILE A 361 28.48 1.84 -30.96
C ILE A 361 28.17 3.29 -31.32
N ILE A 362 27.36 3.94 -30.50
CA ILE A 362 26.92 5.33 -30.68
C ILE A 362 27.66 6.19 -29.64
N GLU A 363 28.37 7.20 -30.13
CA GLU A 363 29.05 8.16 -29.26
C GLU A 363 28.07 9.22 -28.77
N CYS A 364 28.07 9.48 -27.46
CA CYS A 364 27.28 10.55 -26.89
C CYS A 364 27.91 11.91 -27.19
N GLU A 365 27.17 12.81 -27.82
CA GLU A 365 27.66 14.18 -28.11
C GLU A 365 27.97 15.00 -26.85
N SER A 366 27.33 14.68 -25.72
CA SER A 366 27.51 15.43 -24.47
C SER A 366 28.75 15.01 -23.69
N CYS A 367 29.01 13.70 -23.55
CA CYS A 367 30.08 13.17 -22.71
C CYS A 367 31.19 12.43 -23.48
N GLY A 368 31.04 12.26 -24.79
CA GLY A 368 32.02 11.60 -25.67
C GLY A 368 32.19 10.09 -25.42
N THR A 369 31.34 9.48 -24.59
CA THR A 369 31.41 8.04 -24.31
C THR A 369 30.64 7.26 -25.37
N GLY A 370 31.27 6.24 -25.95
CA GLY A 370 30.59 5.27 -26.82
C GLY A 370 29.76 4.28 -26.00
N ALA A 371 28.49 4.15 -26.31
CA ALA A 371 27.58 3.16 -25.72
C ALA A 371 27.08 2.20 -26.81
N SER A 372 26.89 0.93 -26.47
CA SER A 372 26.26 0.00 -27.40
C SER A 372 24.77 0.30 -27.50
N VAL A 373 24.15 -0.09 -28.61
CA VAL A 373 22.70 0.04 -28.80
C VAL A 373 21.90 -0.59 -27.64
N SER A 374 22.35 -1.73 -27.12
CA SER A 374 21.69 -2.42 -26.00
C SER A 374 21.78 -1.65 -24.68
N ASP A 375 22.79 -0.80 -24.50
CA ASP A 375 22.94 0.04 -23.31
C ASP A 375 22.10 1.33 -23.40
N LEU A 376 21.80 1.78 -24.62
CA LEU A 376 21.00 2.98 -24.92
C LEU A 376 19.50 2.73 -24.80
N PHE A 377 19.10 1.50 -25.13
CA PHE A 377 17.75 0.98 -24.99
C PHE A 377 17.84 -0.21 -24.03
N PRO A 378 17.88 0.03 -22.71
CA PRO A 378 17.82 -1.05 -21.75
C PRO A 378 16.53 -1.81 -22.00
N MET A 379 16.62 -2.96 -22.65
CA MET A 379 15.53 -3.90 -22.66
C MET A 379 15.34 -4.26 -21.19
N GLU A 380 14.15 -4.02 -20.64
CA GLU A 380 13.77 -4.73 -19.42
C GLU A 380 13.83 -6.21 -19.81
N ASP A 381 14.93 -6.86 -19.44
CA ASP A 381 15.09 -8.29 -19.65
C ASP A 381 13.83 -8.93 -19.05
N ALA A 382 13.06 -9.62 -19.89
CA ALA A 382 11.94 -10.43 -19.46
C ALA A 382 12.52 -11.69 -18.81
N TRP A 383 12.82 -11.62 -17.51
CA TRP A 383 13.13 -12.78 -16.67
C TRP A 383 12.10 -12.92 -15.56
#